data_AF-A0A2M7U9V2-F1
#
_entry.id   AF-A0A2M7U9V2-F1
#
_cell.length_a   1.000
_cell.length_b   1.000
_cell.length_c   1.000
_cell.angle_alpha   90.00
_cell.angle_beta   90.00
_cell.angle_gamma   90.00
#
_symmetry.space_group_name_H-M   'P 1'
#
loop_
_entity.id
_entity.type
_entity.pdbx_description
1 polymer ?
#
loop_
_entity_poly.entity_id
_entity_poly.type
_entity_poly.pdbx_seq_one_letter_code
_entity_poly.pdbx_strand_id
1 'polypeptide(L)'
;GNIKVRYIGINTPEIYHDTTGKKTGEQCFAEESYLENKRLVEGKTATLIKDVSDKDKYGRLLRYVYIDPSTSSGQEIFVNDYLITNGFAKIMTIKPDTKYSLVFKQKGEEAKVNNLGIWKKCL
;
A
#
# COMPACT_ATOMS: atom_id res chain seq x y z
N GLY A 1 -14.43 11.37 -7.04
CA GLY A 1 -13.59 12.54 -6.69
C GLY A 1 -12.17 12.30 -7.17
N ASN A 2 -11.44 13.34 -7.57
CA ASN A 2 -10.09 13.25 -8.16
C ASN A 2 -8.93 13.31 -7.15
N ILE A 3 -9.15 12.87 -5.91
CA ILE A 3 -8.13 12.94 -4.86
C ILE A 3 -7.28 11.66 -4.90
N LYS A 4 -5.95 11.83 -5.04
CA LYS A 4 -4.99 10.72 -4.97
C LYS A 4 -4.48 10.54 -3.54
N VAL A 5 -4.37 9.29 -3.11
CA VAL A 5 -3.87 8.92 -1.78
C VAL A 5 -2.58 8.12 -1.94
N ARG A 6 -1.55 8.46 -1.15
CA ARG A 6 -0.30 7.73 -1.01
C ARG A 6 -0.26 7.07 0.36
N TYR A 7 -0.05 5.76 0.37
CA TYR A 7 -0.06 4.97 1.59
C TYR A 7 1.26 5.21 2.33
N ILE A 8 1.16 5.65 3.58
CA ILE A 8 2.33 5.93 4.42
C ILE A 8 3.02 4.61 4.80
N GLY A 9 4.35 4.62 4.81
CA GLY A 9 5.16 3.54 5.38
C GLY A 9 5.42 2.35 4.45
N ILE A 10 4.73 2.27 3.31
CA ILE A 10 4.85 1.15 2.37
C ILE A 10 4.98 1.61 0.91
N ASN A 11 5.58 0.76 0.08
CA ASN A 11 5.67 0.95 -1.37
C ASN A 11 5.41 -0.37 -2.10
N THR A 12 4.39 -0.39 -2.95
CA THR A 12 4.13 -1.52 -3.86
C THR A 12 5.04 -1.44 -5.08
N PRO A 13 5.28 -2.54 -5.79
CA PRO A 13 5.90 -2.49 -7.11
C PRO A 13 5.01 -1.69 -8.08
N GLU A 14 5.64 -0.92 -8.97
CA GLU A 14 4.96 0.07 -9.81
C GLU A 14 4.61 -0.48 -11.21
N ILE A 15 3.43 -0.10 -11.71
CA ILE A 15 3.05 -0.24 -13.12
C ILE A 15 3.32 1.09 -13.82
N TYR A 16 4.19 1.09 -14.82
CA TYR A 16 4.59 2.28 -15.54
C TYR A 16 3.60 2.61 -16.64
N HIS A 17 3.29 3.90 -16.77
CA HIS A 17 2.41 4.43 -17.80
C HIS A 17 3.06 5.63 -18.49
N ASP A 18 2.80 5.81 -19.78
CA ASP A 18 3.18 7.03 -20.49
C ASP A 18 2.25 8.21 -20.13
N THR A 19 2.49 9.38 -20.75
CA THR A 19 1.70 10.59 -20.54
C THR A 19 0.25 10.46 -21.01
N THR A 20 -0.08 9.46 -21.83
CA THR A 20 -1.45 9.16 -22.28
C THR A 20 -2.17 8.19 -21.34
N GLY A 21 -1.47 7.65 -20.34
CA GLY A 21 -2.01 6.65 -19.42
C GLY A 21 -1.95 5.23 -19.98
N LYS A 22 -1.19 4.97 -21.05
CA LYS A 22 -0.99 3.61 -21.58
C LYS A 22 0.11 2.90 -20.78
N LYS A 23 -0.13 1.65 -20.36
CA LYS A 23 0.88 0.79 -19.69
C LYS A 23 2.09 0.62 -20.60
N THR A 24 3.27 0.99 -20.12
CA THR A 24 4.56 0.89 -20.84
C THR A 24 5.47 -0.18 -20.28
N GLY A 25 5.18 -0.69 -19.09
CA GLY A 25 5.93 -1.74 -18.42
C GLY A 25 5.52 -1.86 -16.95
N GLU A 26 6.17 -2.75 -16.22
CA GLU A 26 5.91 -2.92 -14.79
C GLU A 26 7.09 -3.54 -14.06
N GLN A 27 7.14 -3.33 -12.74
CA GLN A 27 8.03 -4.06 -11.86
C GLN A 27 7.50 -5.48 -11.62
N CYS A 28 8.38 -6.43 -11.30
CA CYS A 28 7.96 -7.77 -10.90
C CYS A 28 6.96 -7.68 -9.73
N PHE A 29 5.85 -8.43 -9.85
CA PHE A 29 4.76 -8.49 -8.87
C PHE A 29 3.90 -7.22 -8.74
N ALA A 30 4.01 -6.28 -9.69
CA ALA A 30 3.22 -5.03 -9.68
C ALA A 30 1.74 -5.28 -9.95
N GLU A 31 1.38 -6.11 -10.93
CA GLU A 31 0.00 -6.42 -11.27
C GLU A 31 -0.72 -7.11 -10.09
N GLU A 32 -0.07 -8.08 -9.44
CA GLU A 32 -0.63 -8.77 -8.27
C GLU A 32 -0.84 -7.80 -7.09
N SER A 33 0.12 -6.89 -6.87
CA SER A 33 0.00 -5.88 -5.80
C SER A 33 -1.10 -4.86 -6.09
N TYR A 34 -1.27 -4.48 -7.36
CA TYR A 34 -2.34 -3.61 -7.82
C TYR A 34 -3.71 -4.27 -7.63
N LEU A 35 -3.87 -5.51 -8.12
CA LEU A 35 -5.12 -6.26 -8.02
C LEU A 35 -5.50 -6.53 -6.56
N GLU A 36 -4.53 -6.83 -5.70
CA GLU A 36 -4.81 -7.06 -4.28
C GLU A 36 -5.25 -5.77 -3.58
N ASN A 37 -4.55 -4.64 -3.80
CA ASN A 37 -4.99 -3.37 -3.25
C ASN A 37 -6.39 -3.00 -3.77
N LYS A 38 -6.65 -3.21 -5.06
CA LYS A 38 -7.96 -2.98 -5.68
C LYS A 38 -9.04 -3.83 -5.01
N ARG A 39 -8.82 -5.12 -4.82
CA ARG A 39 -9.73 -6.04 -4.10
C ARG A 39 -9.99 -5.56 -2.66
N LEU A 40 -9.00 -4.98 -2.00
CA LEU A 40 -9.13 -4.51 -0.63
C LEU A 40 -9.95 -3.23 -0.53
N VAL A 41 -9.92 -2.32 -1.51
CA VAL A 41 -10.48 -0.97 -1.35
C VAL A 41 -11.60 -0.59 -2.32
N GLU A 42 -11.69 -1.23 -3.49
CA GLU A 42 -12.66 -0.86 -4.52
C GLU A 42 -14.09 -1.14 -4.05
N GLY A 43 -14.96 -0.12 -4.17
CA GLY A 43 -16.37 -0.20 -3.77
C GLY A 43 -16.60 -0.17 -2.25
N LYS A 44 -15.57 0.05 -1.43
CA LYS A 44 -15.67 0.01 0.04
C LYS A 44 -15.55 1.38 0.69
N THR A 45 -16.06 1.49 1.91
CA THR A 45 -15.92 2.68 2.74
C THR A 45 -14.56 2.67 3.42
N ALA A 46 -13.78 3.73 3.21
CA ALA A 46 -12.44 3.86 3.76
C ALA A 46 -12.32 5.03 4.74
N THR A 47 -11.72 4.78 5.90
CA THR A 47 -11.26 5.80 6.84
C THR A 47 -9.80 6.13 6.54
N LEU A 48 -9.52 7.42 6.33
CA LEU A 48 -8.21 7.93 5.93
C LEU A 48 -7.57 8.71 7.09
N ILE A 49 -6.54 8.15 7.71
CA ILE A 49 -5.84 8.75 8.85
C ILE A 49 -4.49 9.29 8.40
N LYS A 50 -4.23 10.58 8.58
CA LYS A 50 -2.89 11.15 8.36
C LYS A 50 -1.96 10.87 9.56
N ASP A 51 -0.66 10.98 9.33
CA ASP A 51 0.31 11.13 10.41
C ASP A 51 0.59 12.64 10.61
N VAL A 52 1.86 13.06 10.56
CA VAL A 52 2.25 14.46 10.73
C VAL A 52 1.96 15.26 9.46
N SER A 53 2.37 14.75 8.30
CA SER A 53 2.19 15.39 7.00
C SER A 53 0.80 15.14 6.43
N ASP A 54 0.20 16.15 5.80
CA ASP A 54 -1.08 15.99 5.10
C ASP A 54 -0.92 15.52 3.65
N LYS A 55 -0.02 16.17 2.90
CA LYS A 55 0.21 15.93 1.47
C LYS A 55 1.68 15.86 1.15
N ASP A 56 2.02 15.13 0.09
CA ASP A 56 3.34 15.19 -0.51
C ASP A 56 3.48 16.33 -1.54
N LYS A 57 4.68 16.49 -2.09
CA LYS A 57 5.00 17.51 -3.11
C LYS A 57 4.20 17.38 -4.41
N TYR A 58 3.53 16.25 -4.64
CA TYR A 58 2.67 16.01 -5.80
C TYR A 58 1.18 16.24 -5.47
N GLY A 59 0.87 16.71 -4.26
CA GLY A 59 -0.49 16.99 -3.80
C GLY A 59 -1.28 15.75 -3.38
N ARG A 60 -0.65 14.57 -3.30
CA ARG A 60 -1.32 13.34 -2.87
C ARG A 60 -1.51 13.36 -1.35
N LEU A 61 -2.67 12.94 -0.86
CA LEU A 61 -2.90 12.77 0.57
C LEU A 61 -2.00 11.65 1.11
N LEU A 62 -1.27 11.90 2.19
CA LEU A 62 -0.48 10.90 2.90
C LEU A 62 -1.37 10.25 3.97
N ARG A 63 -1.70 8.96 3.83
CA ARG A 63 -2.67 8.28 4.70
C ARG A 63 -2.29 6.86 5.10
N TYR A 64 -2.72 6.47 6.28
CA TYR A 64 -3.07 5.12 6.67
C TYR A 64 -4.52 4.86 6.28
N VAL A 65 -4.77 3.71 5.66
CA VAL A 65 -6.08 3.38 5.08
C VAL A 65 -6.70 2.22 5.83
N TYR A 66 -7.88 2.45 6.37
CA TYR A 66 -8.70 1.46 7.07
C TYR A 66 -9.99 1.25 6.30
N ILE A 67 -10.40 0.00 6.12
CA ILE A 67 -11.67 -0.35 5.47
C ILE A 67 -12.69 -0.72 6.54
N ASP A 68 -13.86 -0.08 6.44
CA ASP A 68 -14.95 -0.26 7.38
C ASP A 68 -15.51 -1.71 7.34
N PRO A 69 -15.71 -2.35 8.51
CA PRO A 69 -16.30 -3.69 8.63
C PRO A 69 -17.62 -3.87 7.86
N SER A 70 -18.46 -2.83 7.79
CA SER A 70 -19.78 -2.86 7.12
C SER A 70 -19.69 -3.02 5.60
N THR A 71 -18.52 -2.76 5.01
CA THR A 71 -18.26 -2.89 3.56
C THR A 71 -17.18 -3.91 3.23
N SER A 72 -16.70 -4.66 4.24
CA SER A 72 -15.67 -5.70 4.11
C SER A 72 -16.22 -7.08 4.48
N SER A 73 -15.37 -8.02 4.87
CA SER A 73 -15.73 -9.35 5.38
C SER A 73 -16.21 -9.32 6.85
N GLY A 74 -16.79 -8.21 7.32
CA GLY A 74 -17.23 -8.03 8.71
C GLY A 74 -16.12 -7.70 9.71
N GLN A 75 -14.92 -7.35 9.24
CA GLN A 75 -13.78 -6.96 10.07
C GLN A 75 -13.09 -5.72 9.50
N GLU A 76 -12.57 -4.86 10.38
CA GLU A 76 -11.79 -3.71 9.93
C GLU A 76 -10.49 -4.20 9.30
N ILE A 77 -10.13 -3.63 8.14
CA ILE A 77 -8.87 -3.99 7.46
C ILE A 77 -7.96 -2.76 7.44
N PHE A 78 -6.83 -2.85 8.13
CA PHE A 78 -5.74 -1.89 7.97
C PHE A 78 -4.93 -2.24 6.71
N VAL A 79 -5.19 -1.55 5.61
CA VAL A 79 -4.69 -1.93 4.27
C VAL A 79 -3.16 -1.85 4.18
N ASN A 80 -2.54 -0.80 4.73
CA ASN A 80 -1.08 -0.66 4.70
C ASN A 80 -0.40 -1.88 5.35
N ASP A 81 -0.93 -2.29 6.50
CA ASP A 81 -0.42 -3.41 7.29
C ASP A 81 -0.65 -4.75 6.60
N TYR A 82 -1.84 -4.95 6.03
CA TYR A 82 -2.16 -6.15 5.26
C TYR A 82 -1.18 -6.34 4.09
N LEU A 83 -0.95 -5.28 3.30
CA LEU A 83 -0.12 -5.37 2.10
C LEU A 83 1.33 -5.73 2.43
N ILE A 84 1.91 -5.15 3.49
CA ILE A 84 3.28 -5.49 3.87
C ILE A 84 3.40 -6.88 4.50
N THR A 85 2.44 -7.27 5.36
CA THR A 85 2.42 -8.58 6.01
C THR A 85 2.37 -9.72 4.98
N ASN A 86 1.61 -9.53 3.90
CA ASN A 86 1.43 -10.53 2.85
C ASN A 86 2.44 -10.39 1.69
N GLY A 87 3.42 -9.49 1.81
CA GLY A 87 4.48 -9.33 0.81
C GLY A 87 4.05 -8.66 -0.50
N PHE A 88 2.96 -7.91 -0.53
CA PHE A 88 2.54 -7.08 -1.67
C PHE A 88 3.20 -5.69 -1.68
N ALA A 89 3.84 -5.30 -0.59
CA ALA A 89 4.56 -4.05 -0.50
C ALA A 89 5.88 -4.22 0.26
N LYS A 90 6.83 -3.33 -0.03
CA LYS A 90 8.08 -3.17 0.73
C LYS A 90 7.95 -1.99 1.69
N ILE A 91 8.74 -1.97 2.76
CA ILE A 91 8.81 -0.83 3.65
C ILE A 91 9.33 0.42 2.91
N MET A 92 8.69 1.56 3.18
CA MET A 92 9.16 2.87 2.73
C MET A 92 8.91 3.92 3.81
N THR A 93 9.94 4.21 4.60
CA THR A 93 9.85 5.20 5.68
C THR A 93 10.19 6.59 5.16
N ILE A 94 9.29 7.56 5.38
CA ILE A 94 9.49 8.97 5.02
C ILE A 94 9.25 9.79 6.29
N LYS A 95 10.26 10.54 6.75
CA LYS A 95 10.08 11.44 7.89
C LYS A 95 9.24 12.66 7.49
N PRO A 96 8.42 13.23 8.39
CA PRO A 96 8.20 12.83 9.79
C PRO A 96 7.20 11.67 10.00
N ASP A 97 6.62 11.11 8.94
CA ASP A 97 5.52 10.13 9.00
C ASP A 97 5.98 8.70 9.34
N THR A 98 6.32 8.50 10.62
CA THR A 98 7.01 7.29 11.10
C THR A 98 6.23 6.46 12.11
N LYS A 99 4.96 6.79 12.39
CA LYS A 99 4.14 6.16 13.45
C LYS A 99 4.19 4.62 13.47
N TYR A 100 4.13 3.96 12.30
CA TYR A 100 4.19 2.50 12.18
C TYR A 100 5.51 1.95 11.61
N SER A 101 6.56 2.76 11.50
CA SER A 101 7.81 2.38 10.82
C SER A 101 8.47 1.11 11.38
N LEU A 102 8.52 0.95 12.71
CA LEU A 102 9.08 -0.25 13.35
C LEU A 102 8.23 -1.49 13.09
N VAL A 103 6.90 -1.37 13.19
CA VAL A 103 5.95 -2.47 12.96
C VAL A 103 6.03 -2.94 11.50
N PHE A 104 6.02 -2.01 10.55
CA PHE A 104 6.17 -2.32 9.13
C PHE A 104 7.52 -2.93 8.80
N LYS A 105 8.60 -2.50 9.48
CA LYS A 105 9.92 -3.10 9.28
C LYS A 105 9.89 -4.57 9.68
N GLN A 106 9.38 -4.87 10.87
CA GLN A 106 9.27 -6.25 11.35
C GLN A 106 8.43 -7.11 10.41
N LYS A 107 7.23 -6.65 10.05
CA LYS A 107 6.32 -7.39 9.15
C LYS A 107 6.89 -7.61 7.76
N GLY A 108 7.63 -6.64 7.23
CA GLY A 108 8.34 -6.77 5.96
C GLY A 108 9.42 -7.85 6.00
N GLU A 109 10.18 -7.94 7.09
CA GLU A 109 11.18 -9.00 7.28
C GLU A 109 10.52 -10.37 7.49
N GLU A 110 9.41 -10.46 8.23
CA GLU A 110 8.64 -11.70 8.39
C GLU A 110 8.09 -12.19 7.04
N ALA A 111 7.54 -11.31 6.22
CA ALA A 111 7.07 -11.66 4.87
C ALA A 111 8.23 -12.18 3.99
N LYS A 112 9.43 -11.63 4.16
CA LYS A 112 10.63 -12.06 3.44
C LYS A 112 11.10 -13.43 3.89
N VAL A 113 11.23 -13.66 5.20
CA VAL A 113 11.62 -14.97 5.77
C VAL A 113 10.65 -16.07 5.35
N ASN A 114 9.35 -15.77 5.30
CA ASN A 114 8.31 -16.71 4.90
C ASN A 114 8.15 -16.86 3.37
N ASN A 115 9.00 -16.20 2.56
CA ASN A 115 8.92 -16.19 1.10
C ASN A 115 7.49 -15.90 0.61
N LEU A 116 6.95 -14.74 1.01
CA LEU A 116 5.62 -14.28 0.61
C LEU A 116 5.70 -13.23 -0.51
N GLY A 117 4.68 -13.21 -1.37
CA GLY A 117 4.49 -12.19 -2.40
C GLY A 117 5.74 -11.89 -3.23
N ILE A 118 6.18 -10.63 -3.21
CA ILE A 118 7.39 -10.14 -3.90
C ILE A 118 8.61 -11.02 -3.59
N TRP A 119 8.76 -11.44 -2.33
CA TRP A 119 9.93 -12.20 -1.87
C TRP A 119 9.96 -13.64 -2.40
N LYS A 120 8.81 -14.19 -2.82
CA LYS A 120 8.73 -15.50 -3.47
C LYS A 120 8.91 -15.44 -4.98
N LYS A 121 8.39 -14.37 -5.58
CA LYS A 121 8.17 -14.29 -7.03
C LYS A 121 9.28 -13.56 -7.77
N CYS A 122 10.03 -12.71 -7.06
CA CYS A 122 10.99 -11.79 -7.66
C CYS A 122 12.42 -11.95 -7.14
N LEU A 123 12.67 -12.95 -6.28
CA LEU A 123 13.99 -13.29 -5.75
C LEU A 123 14.43 -14.68 -6.22
#